data_AF-A0A5M3X3W4-F1
#
_entry.id   AF-A0A5M3X3W4-F1
#
_cell.length_a   1.000
_cell.length_b   1.000
_cell.length_c   1.000
_cell.angle_alpha   90.00
_cell.angle_beta   90.00
_cell.angle_gamma   90.00
#
_symmetry.space_group_name_H-M   'P 1'
#
loop_
_entity.id
_entity.type
_entity.pdbx_description
1 polymer ?
#
loop_
_entity_poly.entity_id
_entity_poly.type
_entity_poly.pdbx_seq_one_letter_code
_entity_poly.pdbx_strand_id
1 'polypeptide(L)'
;MGELRGTGIDRTVRFPDECLPGVIRYLILDDLPADQLSGEFDPIGTVDVPGHVEITYVADGPARLAEVPDMDGLDLDNVRDEDLRIVARMEGLRDLSLSGDFTDDGLVALRSLRRLETLNLRSDRMTGDVVFPDSPLLTVRLRGRNLSDQVFWRVAELPLAVLAVTGDGINGSGLGALVTPPDLGYLRLGGLRLDPGQLRRLGRTRSLRVLSLAGAVDADAVLSLAPPLREIDLDRVPRAACARFLFAGLAVNGLYAAPEHADAYARMLADYDPGPLTAPQRPLITQPHELHALLGGPAPVLVDFSAPDSLACERLRPVLDRILAEYRGELAGAAIDIEQSPSAAQYFGVESVPTVVLLNGGQELLRLTGSPSPTDVIQRVTAVLQKESVSV
;
A
#
# COMPACT_ATOMS: atom_id res chain seq x y z
N MET A 1 -12.96 31.17 6.96
CA MET A 1 -13.33 30.45 8.19
C MET A 1 -14.26 29.32 7.81
N GLY A 2 -13.76 28.09 7.73
CA GLY A 2 -14.61 26.92 7.58
C GLY A 2 -15.14 26.53 8.95
N GLU A 3 -16.44 26.71 9.19
CA GLU A 3 -17.07 26.15 10.38
C GLU A 3 -17.08 24.62 10.24
N LEU A 4 -16.44 23.91 11.16
CA LEU A 4 -16.58 22.46 11.34
C LEU A 4 -18.02 22.20 11.79
N ARG A 5 -18.93 22.00 10.83
CA ARG A 5 -20.37 21.86 11.11
C ARG A 5 -20.67 20.48 11.67
N GLY A 6 -20.89 20.40 12.98
CA GLY A 6 -21.45 19.23 13.66
C GLY A 6 -22.06 19.58 15.01
N THR A 7 -23.29 19.16 15.28
CA THR A 7 -23.93 19.31 16.59
C THR A 7 -23.29 18.37 17.59
N GLY A 8 -22.55 18.92 18.55
CA GLY A 8 -21.86 18.17 19.61
C GLY A 8 -20.42 18.63 19.78
N ILE A 9 -20.23 19.85 20.29
CA ILE A 9 -18.91 20.36 20.66
C ILE A 9 -18.39 19.50 21.81
N ASP A 10 -17.27 18.81 21.58
CA ASP A 10 -16.62 17.97 22.60
C ASP A 10 -15.52 18.74 23.31
N ARG A 11 -14.78 19.58 22.57
CA ARG A 11 -13.75 20.45 23.15
C ARG A 11 -13.48 21.70 22.31
N THR A 12 -12.96 22.74 22.97
CA THR A 12 -12.53 23.99 22.34
C THR A 12 -11.01 24.11 22.42
N VAL A 13 -10.37 24.39 21.29
CA VAL A 13 -8.92 24.57 21.16
C VAL A 13 -8.62 26.04 20.95
N ARG A 14 -7.58 26.54 21.63
CA ARG A 14 -7.15 27.95 21.53
C ARG A 14 -5.72 28.00 21.01
N PHE A 15 -5.57 28.49 19.79
CA PHE A 15 -4.30 28.86 19.19
C PHE A 15 -3.95 30.32 19.52
N PRO A 16 -2.68 30.73 19.36
CA PRO A 16 -2.29 32.14 19.48
C PRO A 16 -3.00 33.05 18.48
N ASP A 17 -2.97 34.36 18.75
CA ASP A 17 -3.49 35.39 17.85
C ASP A 17 -2.65 35.52 16.56
N GLU A 18 -1.37 35.16 16.62
CA GLU A 18 -0.47 35.07 15.47
C GLU A 18 -0.40 33.62 14.98
N CYS A 19 -0.71 33.40 13.70
CA CYS A 19 -0.71 32.08 13.07
C CYS A 19 0.61 31.33 13.33
N LEU A 20 0.50 30.08 13.78
CA LEU A 20 1.65 29.21 14.00
C LEU A 20 2.24 28.71 12.67
N PRO A 21 3.55 28.43 12.62
CA PRO A 21 4.21 27.97 11.39
C PRO A 21 3.87 26.49 11.13
N GLY A 22 2.71 26.24 10.51
CA GLY A 22 2.20 24.91 10.21
C GLY A 22 0.76 24.93 9.74
N VAL A 23 0.14 23.76 9.67
CA VAL A 23 -1.28 23.59 9.34
C VAL A 23 -1.94 22.64 10.34
N ILE A 24 -3.25 22.80 10.57
CA ILE A 24 -4.04 21.77 11.23
C ILE A 24 -4.68 20.91 10.15
N ARG A 25 -4.41 19.61 10.19
CA ARG A 25 -5.19 18.60 9.47
C ARG A 25 -6.30 18.09 10.36
N TYR A 26 -7.49 17.90 9.80
CA TYR A 26 -8.58 17.24 10.52
C TYR A 26 -9.04 15.98 9.78
N LEU A 27 -9.52 15.02 10.55
CA LEU A 27 -10.15 13.79 10.09
C LEU A 27 -11.50 13.63 10.76
N ILE A 28 -12.55 13.38 9.98
CA ILE A 28 -13.90 13.08 10.44
C ILE A 28 -14.01 11.56 10.58
N LEU A 29 -14.36 11.08 11.77
CA LEU A 29 -14.43 9.66 12.13
C LEU A 29 -15.79 9.02 11.80
N ASP A 30 -16.60 9.66 10.96
CA ASP A 30 -17.92 9.18 10.52
C ASP A 30 -17.84 8.40 9.21
N ASP A 31 -18.89 7.63 8.91
CA ASP A 31 -19.01 6.85 7.67
C ASP A 31 -19.43 7.75 6.49
N LEU A 32 -18.54 8.68 6.12
CA LEU A 32 -18.69 9.57 4.96
C LEU A 32 -17.80 9.12 3.79
N PRO A 33 -18.12 9.53 2.54
CA PRO A 33 -17.25 9.33 1.39
C PRO A 33 -15.83 9.90 1.64
N ALA A 34 -14.80 9.18 1.18
CA ALA A 34 -13.40 9.48 1.50
C ALA A 34 -12.92 10.90 1.14
N ASP A 35 -13.52 11.53 0.12
CA ASP A 35 -13.25 12.91 -0.31
C ASP A 35 -13.82 13.97 0.65
N GLN A 36 -14.63 13.57 1.63
CA GLN A 36 -15.26 14.43 2.63
C GLN A 36 -14.75 14.17 4.05
N LEU A 37 -13.81 13.24 4.24
CA LEU A 37 -13.33 12.83 5.55
C LEU A 37 -12.23 13.72 6.11
N SER A 38 -11.57 14.57 5.31
CA SER A 38 -10.43 15.35 5.80
C SER A 38 -10.27 16.71 5.14
N GLY A 39 -9.50 17.58 5.79
CA GLY A 39 -9.14 18.89 5.26
C GLY A 39 -8.10 19.59 6.12
N GLU A 40 -7.80 20.84 5.79
CA GLU A 40 -6.78 21.65 6.45
C GLU A 40 -7.29 23.04 6.82
N PHE A 41 -6.78 23.63 7.91
CA PHE A 41 -7.00 25.02 8.27
C PHE A 41 -5.80 25.62 9.03
N ASP A 42 -5.75 26.96 9.05
CA ASP A 42 -4.67 27.71 9.69
C ASP A 42 -4.73 27.64 11.23
N PRO A 43 -3.61 27.39 11.92
CA PRO A 43 -3.55 27.31 13.39
C PRO A 43 -3.58 28.70 14.04
N ILE A 44 -4.75 29.33 14.04
CA ILE A 44 -4.98 30.69 14.56
C ILE A 44 -6.36 30.81 15.23
N GLY A 45 -6.42 31.55 16.34
CA GLY A 45 -7.67 31.84 17.03
C GLY A 45 -8.27 30.66 17.78
N THR A 46 -9.59 30.68 17.98
CA THR A 46 -10.32 29.65 18.73
C THR A 46 -11.13 28.78 17.78
N VAL A 47 -11.00 27.46 17.92
CA VAL A 47 -11.70 26.47 17.09
C VAL A 47 -12.45 25.50 18.01
N ASP A 48 -13.74 25.32 17.76
CA ASP A 48 -14.54 24.27 18.40
C ASP A 48 -14.40 22.98 17.59
N VAL A 49 -14.02 21.89 18.29
CA VAL A 49 -13.76 20.58 17.69
C VAL A 49 -14.90 19.62 18.09
N PRO A 50 -15.68 19.12 17.13
CA PRO A 50 -16.68 18.09 17.40
C PRO A 50 -16.04 16.77 17.84
N GLY A 51 -16.73 15.97 18.66
CA GLY A 51 -16.15 14.74 19.23
C GLY A 51 -15.87 13.59 18.24
N HIS A 52 -16.38 13.70 17.02
CA HIS A 52 -16.08 12.78 15.91
C HIS A 52 -15.00 13.34 14.97
N VAL A 53 -14.32 14.43 15.36
CA VAL A 53 -13.25 15.04 14.58
C VAL A 53 -11.94 14.96 15.36
N GLU A 54 -10.93 14.35 14.75
CA GLU A 54 -9.56 14.39 15.25
C GLU A 54 -8.77 15.46 14.52
N ILE A 55 -7.88 16.14 15.24
CA ILE A 55 -7.03 17.19 14.68
C ILE A 55 -5.54 16.93 14.94
N THR A 56 -4.74 17.18 13.91
CA THR A 56 -3.29 16.97 13.89
C THR A 56 -2.58 18.26 13.51
N TYR A 57 -1.66 18.72 14.36
CA TYR A 57 -0.77 19.82 13.99
C TYR A 57 0.39 19.29 13.15
N VAL A 58 0.60 19.88 11.97
CA VAL A 58 1.65 19.49 11.01
C VAL A 58 2.58 20.67 10.75
N ALA A 59 3.89 20.50 10.95
CA ALA A 59 4.86 21.56 10.71
C ALA A 59 6.25 21.06 10.29
N ASP A 60 6.95 21.89 9.51
CA ASP A 60 8.35 21.69 9.11
C ASP A 60 9.31 22.22 10.19
N GLY A 61 9.22 21.67 11.40
CA GLY A 61 10.08 22.07 12.52
C GLY A 61 9.35 22.31 13.85
N PRO A 62 10.09 22.36 14.96
CA PRO A 62 9.57 22.63 16.30
C PRO A 62 9.40 24.15 16.58
N ALA A 63 9.38 25.00 15.54
CA ALA A 63 9.28 26.44 15.72
C ALA A 63 7.97 26.81 16.42
N ARG A 64 8.06 27.54 17.54
CA ARG A 64 6.90 27.91 18.39
C ARG A 64 6.09 26.70 18.89
N LEU A 65 6.68 25.50 18.95
CA LEU A 65 5.99 24.28 19.41
C LEU A 65 5.42 24.42 20.84
N ALA A 66 6.07 25.20 21.71
CA ALA A 66 5.60 25.45 23.07
C ALA A 66 4.29 26.25 23.14
N GLU A 67 3.89 26.90 22.05
CA GLU A 67 2.63 27.64 21.92
C GLU A 67 1.51 26.79 21.30
N VAL A 68 1.84 25.60 20.77
CA VAL A 68 0.85 24.67 20.23
C VAL A 68 0.02 24.10 21.40
N PRO A 69 -1.32 24.20 21.38
CA PRO A 69 -2.17 23.62 22.41
C PRO A 69 -2.08 22.08 22.42
N ASP A 70 -2.66 21.44 23.42
CA ASP A 70 -2.75 19.97 23.47
C ASP A 70 -3.68 19.44 22.35
N MET A 71 -3.23 18.43 21.60
CA MET A 71 -3.85 17.93 20.35
C MET A 71 -4.02 16.41 20.35
N ASP A 72 -4.79 15.88 19.39
CA ASP A 72 -4.85 14.42 19.16
C ASP A 72 -3.62 13.94 18.40
N GLY A 73 -3.23 14.68 17.36
CA GLY A 73 -2.11 14.36 16.50
C GLY A 73 -1.03 15.42 16.46
N LEU A 74 0.21 14.98 16.29
CA LEU A 74 1.37 15.83 16.03
C LEU A 74 2.27 15.21 14.97
N ASP A 75 2.56 15.97 13.90
CA ASP A 75 3.47 15.59 12.82
C ASP A 75 4.53 16.68 12.62
N LEU A 76 5.76 16.40 13.01
CA LEU A 76 6.85 17.36 12.97
C LEU A 76 8.08 16.80 12.27
N ASP A 77 8.65 17.62 11.39
CA ASP A 77 9.98 17.41 10.85
C ASP A 77 11.05 18.19 11.63
N ASN A 78 12.32 17.90 11.38
CA ASN A 78 13.50 18.60 11.94
C ASN A 78 13.56 18.64 13.49
N VAL A 79 13.03 17.63 14.17
CA VAL A 79 12.98 17.53 15.64
C VAL A 79 14.33 17.08 16.22
N ARG A 80 14.72 17.61 17.38
CA ARG A 80 15.88 17.20 18.17
C ARG A 80 15.47 16.75 19.58
N ASP A 81 16.41 16.16 20.33
CA ASP A 81 16.18 15.68 21.70
C ASP A 81 15.64 16.78 22.66
N GLU A 82 15.99 18.04 22.42
CA GLU A 82 15.50 19.16 23.24
C GLU A 82 14.02 19.45 23.06
N ASP A 83 13.50 19.25 21.84
CA ASP A 83 12.11 19.50 21.47
C ASP A 83 11.17 18.42 22.03
N LEU A 84 11.67 17.19 22.22
CA LEU A 84 10.89 16.08 22.78
C LEU A 84 10.37 16.37 24.18
N ARG A 85 11.04 17.24 24.95
CA ARG A 85 10.56 17.70 26.27
C ARG A 85 9.33 18.61 26.17
N ILE A 86 9.16 19.29 25.04
CA ILE A 86 7.98 20.11 24.76
C ILE A 86 6.85 19.19 24.31
N VAL A 87 7.13 18.25 23.39
CA VAL A 87 6.18 17.21 22.95
C VAL A 87 5.61 16.44 24.13
N ALA A 88 6.45 16.06 25.11
CA ALA A 88 6.05 15.31 26.30
C ALA A 88 5.01 16.00 27.20
N ARG A 89 4.72 17.29 26.99
CA ARG A 89 3.68 18.06 27.70
C ARG A 89 2.30 17.94 27.07
N MET A 90 2.21 17.38 25.86
CA MET A 90 0.96 17.20 25.12
C MET A 90 0.34 15.85 25.49
N GLU A 91 -0.26 15.78 26.68
CA GLU A 91 -0.80 14.53 27.25
C GLU A 91 -2.01 13.97 26.49
N GLY A 92 -2.63 14.77 25.62
CA GLY A 92 -3.74 14.40 24.76
C GLY A 92 -3.37 13.56 23.54
N LEU A 93 -2.08 13.49 23.19
CA LEU A 93 -1.63 12.86 21.95
C LEU A 93 -2.01 11.37 21.85
N ARG A 94 -2.61 11.03 20.72
CA ARG A 94 -2.90 9.68 20.23
C ARG A 94 -2.01 9.29 19.05
N ASP A 95 -1.74 10.25 18.15
CA ASP A 95 -0.93 10.04 16.96
C ASP A 95 0.31 10.94 16.98
N LEU A 96 1.49 10.32 16.99
CA LEU A 96 2.76 11.05 16.99
C LEU A 96 3.62 10.62 15.82
N SER A 97 3.95 11.57 14.94
CA SER A 97 4.88 11.43 13.84
C SER A 97 6.02 12.43 14.00
N LEU A 98 7.25 11.93 14.11
CA LEU A 98 8.43 12.76 14.29
C LEU A 98 9.53 12.35 13.32
N SER A 99 10.10 13.33 12.63
CA SER A 99 11.32 13.17 11.85
C SER A 99 12.38 14.18 12.28
N GLY A 100 13.65 13.77 12.29
CA GLY A 100 14.74 14.67 12.66
C GLY A 100 16.00 13.99 13.17
N ASP A 101 16.73 14.69 14.03
CA ASP A 101 18.04 14.31 14.57
C ASP A 101 17.96 14.05 16.09
N PHE A 102 17.18 13.03 16.48
CA PHE A 102 16.96 12.64 17.87
C PHE A 102 17.43 11.21 18.16
N THR A 103 17.75 10.94 19.43
CA THR A 103 18.37 9.70 19.92
C THR A 103 17.41 8.87 20.76
N ASP A 104 17.79 7.62 21.05
CA ASP A 104 17.04 6.76 21.98
C ASP A 104 16.92 7.39 23.38
N ASP A 105 17.98 8.09 23.85
CA ASP A 105 17.98 8.84 25.11
C ASP A 105 16.99 10.02 25.10
N GLY A 106 16.90 10.73 23.97
CA GLY A 106 15.92 11.79 23.78
C GLY A 106 14.48 11.28 23.90
N LEU A 107 14.20 10.11 23.31
CA LEU A 107 12.88 9.49 23.31
C LEU A 107 12.39 9.10 24.71
N VAL A 108 13.28 8.94 25.69
CA VAL A 108 12.91 8.74 27.10
C VAL A 108 11.98 9.85 27.60
N ALA A 109 12.10 11.08 27.08
CA ALA A 109 11.23 12.19 27.43
C ALA A 109 9.75 11.92 27.13
N LEU A 110 9.46 11.12 26.08
CA LEU A 110 8.10 10.81 25.66
C LEU A 110 7.43 9.76 26.56
N ARG A 111 8.15 9.22 27.56
CA ARG A 111 7.63 8.15 28.42
C ARG A 111 6.30 8.51 29.08
N SER A 112 6.13 9.78 29.47
CA SER A 112 4.94 10.31 30.15
C SER A 112 3.66 10.27 29.32
N LEU A 113 3.75 10.16 28.00
CA LEU A 113 2.57 10.09 27.13
C LEU A 113 1.86 8.76 27.38
N ARG A 114 0.58 8.82 27.80
CA ARG A 114 -0.22 7.65 28.23
C ARG A 114 -1.31 7.24 27.24
N ARG A 115 -1.51 8.04 26.19
CA ARG A 115 -2.64 7.93 25.26
C ARG A 115 -2.24 7.61 23.82
N LEU A 116 -0.94 7.41 23.56
CA LEU A 116 -0.47 7.16 22.20
C LEU A 116 -0.95 5.80 21.70
N GLU A 117 -1.53 5.80 20.51
CA GLU A 117 -1.97 4.62 19.77
C GLU A 117 -1.07 4.41 18.54
N THR A 118 -0.63 5.51 17.91
CA THR A 118 0.29 5.51 16.77
C THR A 118 1.56 6.26 17.09
N LEU A 119 2.70 5.62 16.82
CA LEU A 119 4.03 6.24 16.93
C LEU A 119 4.86 5.97 15.68
N ASN A 120 5.11 7.03 14.91
CA ASN A 120 5.98 7.02 13.73
C ASN A 120 7.24 7.84 14.03
N LEU A 121 8.41 7.20 14.04
CA LEU A 121 9.69 7.86 14.31
C LEU A 121 10.65 7.65 13.15
N ARG A 122 11.24 8.75 12.69
CA ARG A 122 12.28 8.76 11.68
C ARG A 122 13.51 9.55 12.13
N SER A 123 14.56 8.85 12.51
CA SER A 123 15.86 9.47 12.77
C SER A 123 16.99 8.47 12.53
N ASP A 124 18.05 8.94 11.87
CA ASP A 124 19.25 8.14 11.66
C ASP A 124 20.08 7.96 12.94
N ARG A 125 19.75 8.66 14.03
CA ARG A 125 20.48 8.56 15.30
C ARG A 125 19.91 7.55 16.29
N MET A 126 18.72 7.01 16.02
CA MET A 126 18.18 5.90 16.80
C MET A 126 19.00 4.63 16.54
N THR A 127 19.33 3.90 17.61
CA THR A 127 20.09 2.64 17.53
C THR A 127 19.18 1.41 17.72
N GLY A 128 17.96 1.64 18.23
CA GLY A 128 16.95 0.61 18.45
C GLY A 128 16.73 0.26 19.92
N ASP A 129 17.47 0.85 20.86
CA ASP A 129 17.20 0.69 22.30
C ASP A 129 16.12 1.65 22.81
N VAL A 130 15.04 1.80 22.04
CA VAL A 130 14.00 2.78 22.28
C VAL A 130 13.22 2.43 23.56
N VAL A 131 13.11 3.41 24.46
CA VAL A 131 12.19 3.35 25.59
C VAL A 131 10.85 3.89 25.13
N PHE A 132 9.88 3.00 24.93
CA PHE A 132 8.55 3.40 24.49
C PHE A 132 7.73 4.07 25.60
N PRO A 133 6.81 4.96 25.24
CA PRO A 133 5.81 5.50 26.15
C PRO A 133 4.97 4.41 26.83
N ASP A 134 4.55 4.64 28.09
CA ASP A 134 3.63 3.74 28.79
C ASP A 134 2.18 3.95 28.25
N SER A 135 2.00 3.64 26.96
CA SER A 135 0.82 3.90 26.13
C SER A 135 0.33 2.63 25.42
N PRO A 136 -0.95 2.55 25.03
CA PRO A 136 -1.50 1.41 24.29
C PRO A 136 -1.11 1.45 22.80
N LEU A 137 0.19 1.44 22.51
CA LEU A 137 0.71 1.54 21.14
C LEU A 137 0.24 0.36 20.28
N LEU A 138 -0.65 0.65 19.33
CA LEU A 138 -1.18 -0.30 18.35
C LEU A 138 -0.33 -0.31 17.07
N THR A 139 0.15 0.87 16.67
CA THR A 139 0.95 1.08 15.46
C THR A 139 2.27 1.71 15.79
N VAL A 140 3.36 1.01 15.48
CA VAL A 140 4.72 1.55 15.61
C VAL A 140 5.44 1.46 14.27
N ARG A 141 5.94 2.61 13.79
CA ARG A 141 6.78 2.68 12.60
C ARG A 141 8.10 3.35 12.95
N LEU A 142 9.21 2.68 12.69
CA LEU A 142 10.54 3.14 13.04
C LEU A 142 11.42 3.10 11.81
N ARG A 143 12.07 4.23 11.52
CA ARG A 143 13.00 4.36 10.40
C ARG A 143 14.28 5.06 10.82
N GLY A 144 15.41 4.48 10.49
CA GLY A 144 16.72 5.09 10.76
C GLY A 144 17.85 4.20 10.26
N ARG A 145 18.87 4.79 9.65
CA ARG A 145 20.01 4.01 9.12
C ARG A 145 20.72 3.17 10.20
N ASN A 146 20.85 3.70 11.42
CA ASN A 146 21.56 3.03 12.52
C ASN A 146 20.69 2.09 13.36
N LEU A 147 19.41 1.89 13.00
CA LEU A 147 18.55 0.96 13.74
C LEU A 147 19.09 -0.46 13.64
N SER A 148 19.15 -1.12 14.80
CA SER A 148 19.56 -2.51 14.97
C SER A 148 18.41 -3.38 15.47
N ASP A 149 18.62 -4.70 15.45
CA ASP A 149 17.67 -5.69 15.93
C ASP A 149 17.27 -5.53 17.41
N GLN A 150 17.99 -4.71 18.20
CA GLN A 150 17.66 -4.40 19.59
C GLN A 150 16.20 -3.95 19.76
N VAL A 151 15.66 -3.29 18.74
CA VAL A 151 14.29 -2.80 18.70
C VAL A 151 13.24 -3.89 18.86
N PHE A 152 13.51 -5.11 18.39
CA PHE A 152 12.54 -6.21 18.43
C PHE A 152 12.25 -6.68 19.86
N TRP A 153 13.21 -6.58 20.77
CA TRP A 153 12.95 -6.87 22.20
C TRP A 153 12.15 -5.78 22.87
N ARG A 154 12.34 -4.52 22.48
CA ARG A 154 11.60 -3.37 23.03
C ARG A 154 10.14 -3.36 22.59
N VAL A 155 9.89 -3.64 21.31
CA VAL A 155 8.52 -3.68 20.76
C VAL A 155 7.75 -4.95 21.12
N ALA A 156 8.42 -6.03 21.53
CA ALA A 156 7.75 -7.28 21.95
C ALA A 156 6.92 -7.14 23.23
N GLU A 157 7.16 -6.09 24.02
CA GLU A 157 6.42 -5.78 25.26
C GLU A 157 5.12 -4.98 25.00
N LEU A 158 4.90 -4.53 23.75
CA LEU A 158 3.80 -3.64 23.39
C LEU A 158 2.59 -4.41 22.81
N PRO A 159 1.35 -3.89 22.97
CA PRO A 159 0.13 -4.48 22.41
C PRO A 159 -0.03 -4.16 20.91
N LEU A 160 0.98 -4.47 20.09
CA LEU A 160 1.06 -4.04 18.69
C LEU A 160 0.16 -4.85 17.77
N ALA A 161 -0.53 -4.15 16.88
CA ALA A 161 -1.20 -4.68 15.69
C ALA A 161 -0.37 -4.48 14.41
N VAL A 162 0.34 -3.36 14.32
CA VAL A 162 1.13 -2.95 13.16
C VAL A 162 2.55 -2.57 13.58
N LEU A 163 3.54 -3.25 13.00
CA LEU A 163 4.95 -2.90 13.19
C LEU A 163 5.62 -2.68 11.83
N ALA A 164 6.26 -1.53 11.64
CA ALA A 164 7.15 -1.29 10.51
C ALA A 164 8.52 -0.87 11.01
N VAL A 165 9.58 -1.58 10.62
CA VAL A 165 10.96 -1.23 10.99
C VAL A 165 11.80 -1.15 9.73
N THR A 166 12.57 -0.08 9.58
CA THR A 166 13.48 0.10 8.46
C THR A 166 14.83 0.64 8.93
N GLY A 167 15.90 -0.12 8.72
CA GLY A 167 17.26 0.32 9.05
C GLY A 167 18.32 -0.62 8.49
N ASP A 168 19.53 -0.08 8.27
CA ASP A 168 20.61 -0.80 7.60
C ASP A 168 21.26 -1.85 8.51
N GLY A 169 21.11 -1.70 9.83
CA GLY A 169 21.59 -2.62 10.85
C GLY A 169 20.64 -3.79 11.16
N ILE A 170 19.47 -3.85 10.53
CA ILE A 170 18.48 -4.91 10.75
C ILE A 170 18.90 -6.18 10.00
N ASN A 171 19.22 -7.24 10.74
CA ASN A 171 19.70 -8.52 10.21
C ASN A 171 18.84 -9.73 10.60
N GLY A 172 17.87 -9.54 11.49
CA GLY A 172 16.86 -10.53 11.82
C GLY A 172 17.17 -11.47 12.99
N SER A 173 18.35 -11.38 13.59
CA SER A 173 18.71 -12.05 14.85
C SER A 173 17.69 -11.83 15.98
N GLY A 174 17.10 -10.64 16.06
CA GLY A 174 16.11 -10.25 17.07
C GLY A 174 14.66 -10.63 16.76
N LEU A 175 14.34 -11.11 15.54
CA LEU A 175 12.95 -11.41 15.14
C LEU A 175 12.26 -12.46 16.02
N GLY A 176 13.04 -13.34 16.68
CA GLY A 176 12.51 -14.32 17.63
C GLY A 176 11.84 -13.70 18.86
N ALA A 177 12.05 -12.40 19.14
CA ALA A 177 11.33 -11.69 20.20
C ALA A 177 9.86 -11.43 19.84
N LEU A 178 9.54 -11.33 18.54
CA LEU A 178 8.19 -11.06 18.02
C LEU A 178 7.26 -12.28 18.02
N VAL A 179 7.60 -13.32 18.79
CA VAL A 179 6.72 -14.46 19.06
C VAL A 179 5.62 -14.09 20.06
N THR A 180 5.84 -13.02 20.84
CA THR A 180 5.06 -12.64 22.02
C THR A 180 3.86 -11.71 21.78
N PRO A 181 3.89 -10.69 20.88
CA PRO A 181 2.76 -9.76 20.77
C PRO A 181 1.54 -10.51 20.21
N PRO A 182 0.44 -10.63 21.00
CA PRO A 182 -0.66 -11.54 20.68
C PRO A 182 -1.45 -11.14 19.44
N ASP A 183 -1.39 -9.86 19.05
CA ASP A 183 -2.26 -9.25 18.03
C ASP A 183 -1.50 -8.71 16.81
N LEU A 184 -0.19 -8.96 16.69
CA LEU A 184 0.61 -8.44 15.58
C LEU A 184 0.12 -9.04 14.26
N GLY A 185 -0.62 -8.24 13.47
CA GLY A 185 -1.25 -8.65 12.22
C GLY A 185 -0.47 -8.22 10.99
N TYR A 186 0.23 -7.08 11.06
CA TYR A 186 1.03 -6.53 9.97
C TYR A 186 2.47 -6.29 10.43
N LEU A 187 3.43 -6.88 9.71
CA LEU A 187 4.86 -6.66 9.92
C LEU A 187 5.52 -6.19 8.63
N ARG A 188 6.15 -5.02 8.65
CA ARG A 188 7.02 -4.53 7.57
C ARG A 188 8.47 -4.45 8.02
N LEU A 189 9.36 -5.03 7.24
CA LEU A 189 10.79 -4.98 7.44
C LEU A 189 11.47 -4.40 6.19
N GLY A 190 12.18 -3.27 6.35
CA GLY A 190 12.87 -2.56 5.28
C GLY A 190 14.38 -2.41 5.52
N GLY A 191 15.17 -2.25 4.45
CA GLY A 191 16.62 -2.01 4.54
C GLY A 191 17.47 -3.27 4.81
N LEU A 192 16.97 -4.44 4.41
CA LEU A 192 17.39 -5.70 4.99
C LEU A 192 18.61 -6.38 4.36
N ARG A 193 19.39 -7.02 5.24
CA ARG A 193 20.23 -8.20 4.96
C ARG A 193 19.73 -9.38 5.80
N LEU A 194 18.48 -9.82 5.58
CA LEU A 194 17.97 -11.00 6.26
C LEU A 194 18.59 -12.26 5.65
N ASP A 195 19.30 -13.03 6.47
CA ASP A 195 19.64 -14.40 6.07
C ASP A 195 18.37 -15.27 6.04
N PRO A 196 18.25 -16.21 5.08
CA PRO A 196 17.16 -17.19 4.98
C PRO A 196 16.68 -17.85 6.27
N GLY A 197 17.60 -18.12 7.20
CA GLY A 197 17.31 -18.77 8.48
C GLY A 197 16.65 -17.86 9.52
N GLN A 198 16.72 -16.53 9.36
CA GLN A 198 16.23 -15.58 10.36
C GLN A 198 14.73 -15.44 10.31
N LEU A 199 14.13 -15.44 9.12
CA LEU A 199 12.68 -15.40 8.94
C LEU A 199 12.00 -16.61 9.61
N ARG A 200 12.64 -17.79 9.61
CA ARG A 200 12.10 -18.98 10.29
C ARG A 200 11.84 -18.77 11.78
N ARG A 201 12.51 -17.80 12.42
CA ARG A 201 12.29 -17.45 13.83
C ARG A 201 10.92 -16.81 14.07
N LEU A 202 10.32 -16.18 13.05
CA LEU A 202 8.95 -15.67 13.09
C LEU A 202 7.88 -16.77 13.04
N GLY A 203 8.22 -18.00 12.64
CA GLY A 203 7.25 -19.08 12.41
C GLY A 203 6.43 -19.54 13.62
N ARG A 204 6.62 -18.91 14.79
CA ARG A 204 5.80 -19.14 15.99
C ARG A 204 4.73 -18.05 16.20
N THR A 205 4.77 -16.94 15.47
CA THR A 205 3.80 -15.85 15.59
C THR A 205 2.47 -16.26 14.96
N ARG A 206 1.41 -16.39 15.76
CA ARG A 206 0.10 -16.92 15.32
C ARG A 206 -0.91 -15.85 14.87
N SER A 207 -0.58 -14.59 15.03
CA SER A 207 -1.42 -13.46 14.65
C SER A 207 -1.08 -12.90 13.27
N LEU A 208 0.17 -13.08 12.80
CA LEU A 208 0.67 -12.42 11.60
C LEU A 208 -0.13 -12.82 10.35
N ARG A 209 -0.68 -11.81 9.66
CA ARG A 209 -1.50 -11.97 8.45
C ARG A 209 -0.80 -11.40 7.22
N VAL A 210 -0.12 -10.26 7.38
CA VAL A 210 0.56 -9.56 6.30
C VAL A 210 2.03 -9.37 6.68
N LEU A 211 2.91 -9.81 5.80
CA LEU A 211 4.35 -9.62 5.92
C LEU A 211 4.83 -8.78 4.73
N SER A 212 5.46 -7.65 4.99
CA SER A 212 6.06 -6.80 3.96
C SER A 212 7.58 -6.81 4.10
N LEU A 213 8.27 -7.21 3.04
CA LEU A 213 9.73 -7.30 3.00
C LEU A 213 10.28 -6.41 1.88
N ALA A 214 11.34 -5.68 2.18
CA ALA A 214 12.16 -5.05 1.17
C ALA A 214 13.40 -5.90 0.86
N GLY A 215 13.71 -6.09 -0.41
CA GLY A 215 14.88 -6.81 -0.90
C GLY A 215 14.60 -8.26 -1.28
N ALA A 216 15.68 -9.02 -1.49
CA ALA A 216 15.59 -10.42 -1.87
C ALA A 216 15.00 -11.26 -0.72
N VAL A 217 14.16 -12.23 -1.07
CA VAL A 217 13.44 -13.07 -0.11
C VAL A 217 13.70 -14.54 -0.40
N ASP A 218 13.94 -15.31 0.67
CA ASP A 218 13.92 -16.76 0.63
C ASP A 218 12.46 -17.26 0.70
N ALA A 219 11.98 -17.81 -0.42
CA ALA A 219 10.62 -18.31 -0.52
C ALA A 219 10.33 -19.49 0.42
N ASP A 220 11.30 -20.37 0.68
CA ASP A 220 11.14 -21.49 1.61
C ASP A 220 11.03 -21.01 3.05
N ALA A 221 11.72 -19.92 3.40
CA ALA A 221 11.60 -19.30 4.70
C ALA A 221 10.21 -18.69 4.90
N VAL A 222 9.71 -17.93 3.91
CA VAL A 222 8.35 -17.34 3.96
C VAL A 222 7.28 -18.43 3.98
N LEU A 223 7.35 -19.44 3.12
CA LEU A 223 6.38 -20.54 3.09
C LEU A 223 6.40 -21.39 4.37
N SER A 224 7.52 -21.40 5.11
CA SER A 224 7.60 -22.05 6.42
C SER A 224 6.95 -21.27 7.55
N LEU A 225 6.56 -20.02 7.32
CA LEU A 225 5.64 -19.27 8.18
C LEU A 225 4.25 -19.87 7.99
N ALA A 226 4.05 -21.08 8.53
CA ALA A 226 2.83 -21.85 8.49
C ALA A 226 1.62 -20.98 8.88
N PRO A 227 0.40 -21.26 8.36
CA PRO A 227 -0.76 -20.38 8.44
C PRO A 227 -0.92 -19.79 9.84
N PRO A 228 -0.89 -18.45 9.88
CA PRO A 228 -1.98 -17.70 9.29
C PRO A 228 -1.59 -16.56 8.32
N LEU A 229 -0.37 -16.60 7.76
CA LEU A 229 0.03 -15.61 6.76
C LEU A 229 -0.91 -15.68 5.55
N ARG A 230 -1.48 -14.54 5.16
CA ARG A 230 -2.40 -14.40 4.03
C ARG A 230 -1.77 -13.64 2.88
N GLU A 231 -0.86 -12.73 3.19
CA GLU A 231 -0.30 -11.81 2.21
C GLU A 231 1.18 -11.56 2.45
N ILE A 232 1.93 -11.51 1.35
CA ILE A 232 3.34 -11.11 1.31
C ILE A 232 3.48 -9.90 0.37
N ASP A 233 3.94 -8.78 0.91
CA ASP A 233 4.27 -7.60 0.13
C ASP A 233 5.77 -7.55 -0.12
N LEU A 234 6.17 -7.47 -1.39
CA LEU A 234 7.57 -7.43 -1.81
C LEU A 234 7.79 -6.25 -2.75
N ASP A 235 8.83 -5.47 -2.47
CA ASP A 235 9.30 -4.40 -3.37
C ASP A 235 9.80 -4.96 -4.71
N ARG A 236 10.44 -6.14 -4.67
CA ARG A 236 10.88 -6.91 -5.83
C ARG A 236 10.41 -8.34 -5.70
N VAL A 237 9.65 -8.81 -6.69
CA VAL A 237 9.07 -10.16 -6.68
C VAL A 237 9.79 -11.03 -7.72
N PRO A 238 10.69 -11.94 -7.32
CA PRO A 238 11.22 -12.94 -8.26
C PRO A 238 10.07 -13.83 -8.76
N ARG A 239 9.96 -14.03 -10.08
CA ARG A 239 8.92 -14.86 -10.72
C ARG A 239 8.77 -16.23 -10.04
N ALA A 240 9.88 -16.93 -9.83
CA ALA A 240 9.85 -18.24 -9.19
C ALA A 240 9.30 -18.19 -7.75
N ALA A 241 9.59 -17.13 -6.99
CA ALA A 241 9.05 -16.96 -5.65
C ALA A 241 7.54 -16.62 -5.69
N CYS A 242 7.13 -15.71 -6.59
CA CYS A 242 5.73 -15.34 -6.78
C CYS A 242 4.84 -16.54 -7.06
N ALA A 243 5.25 -17.39 -8.02
CA ALA A 243 4.49 -18.58 -8.40
C ALA A 243 4.33 -19.51 -7.20
N ARG A 244 5.41 -19.73 -6.45
CA ARG A 244 5.37 -20.57 -5.24
C ARG A 244 4.45 -20.01 -4.16
N PHE A 245 4.45 -18.69 -3.94
CA PHE A 245 3.56 -18.05 -2.97
C PHE A 245 2.09 -18.18 -3.36
N LEU A 246 1.76 -17.83 -4.61
CA LEU A 246 0.39 -17.94 -5.13
C LEU A 246 -0.10 -19.40 -5.12
N PHE A 247 0.76 -20.35 -5.50
CA PHE A 247 0.44 -21.78 -5.45
C PHE A 247 0.15 -22.27 -4.02
N ALA A 248 0.85 -21.70 -3.02
CA ALA A 248 0.60 -21.97 -1.61
C ALA A 248 -0.64 -21.23 -1.04
N GLY A 249 -1.35 -20.45 -1.87
CA GLY A 249 -2.55 -19.70 -1.48
C GLY A 249 -2.26 -18.37 -0.79
N LEU A 250 -1.02 -17.86 -0.83
CA LEU A 250 -0.68 -16.52 -0.35
C LEU A 250 -1.00 -15.47 -1.41
N ALA A 251 -1.58 -14.34 -1.00
CA ALA A 251 -1.61 -13.14 -1.82
C ALA A 251 -0.22 -12.51 -1.91
N VAL A 252 0.13 -11.94 -3.06
CA VAL A 252 1.40 -11.26 -3.32
C VAL A 252 1.11 -9.82 -3.77
N ASN A 253 1.51 -8.81 -2.99
CA ASN A 253 1.22 -7.39 -3.29
C ASN A 253 -0.27 -7.12 -3.59
N GLY A 254 -1.18 -7.64 -2.75
CA GLY A 254 -2.63 -7.55 -2.95
C GLY A 254 -3.21 -8.47 -4.03
N LEU A 255 -2.38 -9.26 -4.72
CA LEU A 255 -2.83 -10.14 -5.81
C LEU A 255 -2.98 -11.56 -5.32
N TYR A 256 -4.15 -12.14 -5.54
CA TYR A 256 -4.42 -13.55 -5.30
C TYR A 256 -4.59 -14.28 -6.63
N ALA A 257 -4.21 -15.55 -6.69
CA ALA A 257 -4.47 -16.42 -7.83
C ALA A 257 -4.75 -17.84 -7.34
N ALA A 258 -5.68 -18.53 -8.00
CA ALA A 258 -5.84 -19.96 -7.79
C ALA A 258 -4.53 -20.70 -8.18
N PRO A 259 -4.16 -21.81 -7.50
CA PRO A 259 -2.88 -22.47 -7.71
C PRO A 259 -2.57 -22.83 -9.18
N GLU A 260 -3.59 -23.18 -9.97
CA GLU A 260 -3.49 -23.48 -11.39
C GLU A 260 -3.04 -22.28 -12.26
N HIS A 261 -3.25 -21.05 -11.79
CA HIS A 261 -2.89 -19.81 -12.50
C HIS A 261 -1.61 -19.15 -11.96
N ALA A 262 -1.06 -19.64 -10.86
CA ALA A 262 0.07 -19.02 -10.15
C ALA A 262 1.29 -18.73 -11.05
N ASP A 263 1.59 -19.66 -11.96
CA ASP A 263 2.72 -19.56 -12.87
C ASP A 263 2.56 -18.49 -13.93
N ALA A 264 1.33 -18.22 -14.40
CA ALA A 264 1.03 -17.16 -15.35
C ALA A 264 1.06 -15.79 -14.65
N TYR A 265 0.50 -15.71 -13.45
CA TYR A 265 0.54 -14.52 -12.60
C TYR A 265 1.96 -14.03 -12.30
N ALA A 266 2.81 -14.96 -11.91
CA ALA A 266 4.18 -14.70 -11.54
C ALA A 266 5.00 -14.02 -12.65
N ARG A 267 4.68 -14.30 -13.91
CA ARG A 267 5.39 -13.74 -15.07
C ARG A 267 5.07 -12.28 -15.28
N MET A 268 3.83 -11.89 -14.97
CA MET A 268 3.31 -10.55 -15.18
C MET A 268 3.76 -9.57 -14.09
N LEU A 269 4.20 -10.12 -12.95
CA LEU A 269 4.61 -9.36 -11.76
C LEU A 269 6.12 -9.16 -11.63
N ALA A 270 6.93 -10.02 -12.23
CA ALA A 270 8.37 -9.81 -12.26
C ALA A 270 8.73 -8.67 -13.22
N ASP A 271 9.74 -7.87 -12.88
CA ASP A 271 10.30 -6.81 -13.73
C ASP A 271 10.59 -7.37 -15.13
N TYR A 272 9.70 -7.04 -16.07
CA TYR A 272 9.83 -7.37 -17.48
C TYR A 272 10.56 -6.22 -18.17
N ASP A 273 11.79 -6.48 -18.63
CA ASP A 273 12.47 -5.63 -19.61
C ASP A 273 11.97 -6.05 -21.01
N PRO A 274 11.09 -5.25 -21.67
CA PRO A 274 10.41 -5.67 -22.88
C PRO A 274 11.32 -5.83 -24.11
N GLY A 275 12.61 -5.49 -23.98
CA GLY A 275 13.47 -5.21 -25.12
C GLY A 275 12.91 -4.03 -25.95
N PRO A 276 13.53 -3.68 -27.07
CA PRO A 276 12.99 -2.64 -27.95
C PRO A 276 11.64 -3.10 -28.52
N LEU A 277 10.54 -2.47 -28.07
CA LEU A 277 9.20 -2.63 -28.61
C LEU A 277 9.16 -2.12 -30.06
N THR A 278 9.06 -3.00 -31.05
CA THR A 278 9.06 -2.58 -32.47
C THR A 278 7.67 -2.28 -33.06
N ALA A 279 6.58 -2.43 -32.32
CA ALA A 279 5.22 -2.03 -32.75
C ALA A 279 4.25 -1.93 -31.55
N PRO A 280 3.14 -1.17 -31.66
CA PRO A 280 2.08 -1.23 -30.65
C PRO A 280 1.52 -2.66 -30.57
N GLN A 281 1.53 -3.26 -29.37
CA GLN A 281 1.00 -4.61 -29.13
C GLN A 281 -0.53 -4.68 -29.25
N ARG A 282 -1.19 -3.51 -29.35
CA ARG A 282 -2.62 -3.33 -29.63
C ARG A 282 -2.78 -2.26 -30.70
N PRO A 283 -2.86 -2.62 -31.99
CA PRO A 283 -3.24 -1.66 -33.03
C PRO A 283 -4.58 -1.02 -32.69
N LEU A 284 -4.67 0.30 -32.89
CA LEU A 284 -5.93 1.02 -32.88
C LEU A 284 -6.70 0.64 -34.13
N ILE A 285 -7.85 0.01 -33.93
CA ILE A 285 -8.77 -0.38 -34.99
C ILE A 285 -9.65 0.81 -35.30
N THR A 286 -9.56 1.26 -36.54
CA THR A 286 -10.35 2.38 -37.06
C THR A 286 -11.35 1.94 -38.13
N GLN A 287 -11.16 0.74 -38.69
CA GLN A 287 -12.01 0.19 -39.74
C GLN A 287 -12.47 -1.25 -39.44
N PRO A 288 -13.73 -1.62 -39.75
CA PRO A 288 -14.26 -2.95 -39.44
C PRO A 288 -13.49 -4.14 -40.04
N HIS A 289 -12.81 -3.95 -41.18
CA HIS A 289 -12.06 -5.02 -41.83
C HIS A 289 -10.75 -5.37 -41.10
N GLU A 290 -10.18 -4.43 -40.35
CA GLU A 290 -8.95 -4.64 -39.56
C GLU A 290 -9.23 -5.63 -38.41
N LEU A 291 -10.36 -5.47 -37.72
CA LEU A 291 -10.78 -6.39 -36.67
C LEU A 291 -11.15 -7.77 -37.24
N HIS A 292 -11.87 -7.83 -38.35
CA HIS A 292 -12.17 -9.11 -39.00
C HIS A 292 -10.90 -9.87 -39.41
N ALA A 293 -9.88 -9.17 -39.91
CA ALA A 293 -8.60 -9.79 -40.25
C ALA A 293 -7.90 -10.38 -39.02
N LEU A 294 -7.92 -9.67 -37.89
CA LEU A 294 -7.39 -10.17 -36.61
C LEU A 294 -8.16 -11.38 -36.09
N LEU A 295 -9.49 -11.34 -36.14
CA LEU A 295 -10.37 -12.43 -35.69
C LEU A 295 -10.27 -13.69 -36.55
N GLY A 296 -9.85 -13.56 -37.81
CA GLY A 296 -9.56 -14.69 -38.69
C GLY A 296 -8.18 -15.33 -38.48
N GLY A 297 -7.37 -14.79 -37.57
CA GLY A 297 -6.06 -15.34 -37.20
C GLY A 297 -6.15 -16.58 -36.31
N PRO A 298 -5.03 -17.29 -36.11
CA PRO A 298 -4.98 -18.51 -35.30
C PRO A 298 -4.99 -18.26 -33.79
N ALA A 299 -4.81 -17.01 -33.35
CA ALA A 299 -4.74 -16.62 -31.95
C ALA A 299 -6.02 -15.88 -31.52
N PRO A 300 -6.52 -16.09 -30.28
CA PRO A 300 -7.55 -15.24 -29.69
C PRO A 300 -7.14 -13.76 -29.67
N VAL A 301 -8.12 -12.86 -29.72
CA VAL A 301 -7.94 -11.41 -29.79
C VAL A 301 -8.51 -10.77 -28.52
N LEU A 302 -7.67 -10.07 -27.76
CA LEU A 302 -8.06 -9.24 -26.61
C LEU A 302 -8.34 -7.81 -27.10
N VAL A 303 -9.61 -7.42 -27.07
CA VAL A 303 -10.10 -6.12 -27.54
C VAL A 303 -10.32 -5.18 -26.35
N ASP A 304 -9.60 -4.06 -26.33
CA ASP A 304 -9.73 -2.96 -25.37
C ASP A 304 -10.65 -1.87 -25.94
N PHE A 305 -11.85 -1.72 -25.38
CA PHE A 305 -12.74 -0.60 -25.68
C PHE A 305 -12.49 0.52 -24.68
N SER A 306 -11.98 1.65 -25.19
CA SER A 306 -11.50 2.77 -24.38
C SER A 306 -11.96 4.12 -24.92
N ALA A 307 -11.76 5.17 -24.11
CA ALA A 307 -11.94 6.57 -24.48
C ALA A 307 -10.71 7.39 -24.04
N PRO A 308 -10.32 8.44 -24.78
CA PRO A 308 -9.07 9.18 -24.56
C PRO A 308 -8.97 9.88 -23.19
N ASP A 309 -10.09 10.29 -22.59
CA ASP A 309 -10.12 11.06 -21.32
C ASP A 309 -10.57 10.22 -20.09
N SER A 310 -10.39 8.89 -20.13
CA SER A 310 -10.77 8.01 -19.03
C SER A 310 -9.56 7.56 -18.19
N LEU A 311 -9.47 8.06 -16.95
CA LEU A 311 -8.42 7.67 -15.99
C LEU A 311 -8.43 6.15 -15.71
N ALA A 312 -9.61 5.51 -15.71
CA ALA A 312 -9.73 4.07 -15.55
C ALA A 312 -9.13 3.32 -16.75
N CYS A 313 -9.31 3.83 -17.98
CA CYS A 313 -8.67 3.28 -19.18
C CYS A 313 -7.14 3.44 -19.12
N GLU A 314 -6.64 4.61 -18.70
CA GLU A 314 -5.20 4.84 -18.54
C GLU A 314 -4.55 3.88 -17.54
N ARG A 315 -5.22 3.61 -16.41
CA ARG A 315 -4.75 2.63 -15.41
C ARG A 315 -4.74 1.20 -15.93
N LEU A 316 -5.72 0.83 -16.76
CA LEU A 316 -5.85 -0.53 -17.27
C LEU A 316 -4.92 -0.82 -18.45
N ARG A 317 -4.60 0.20 -19.25
CA ARG A 317 -3.72 0.11 -20.42
C ARG A 317 -2.41 -0.65 -20.14
N PRO A 318 -1.59 -0.32 -19.13
CA PRO A 318 -0.34 -1.05 -18.85
C PRO A 318 -0.56 -2.50 -18.43
N VAL A 319 -1.71 -2.85 -17.86
CA VAL A 319 -2.06 -4.23 -17.49
C VAL A 319 -2.29 -5.07 -18.74
N LEU A 320 -3.07 -4.54 -19.69
CA LEU A 320 -3.38 -5.19 -20.96
C LEU A 320 -2.12 -5.37 -21.83
N ASP A 321 -1.23 -4.37 -21.85
CA ASP A 321 0.05 -4.48 -22.55
C ASP A 321 0.96 -5.56 -21.93
N ARG A 322 0.94 -5.73 -20.60
CA ARG A 322 1.66 -6.83 -19.93
C ARG A 322 1.07 -8.19 -20.27
N ILE A 323 -0.27 -8.31 -20.33
CA ILE A 323 -0.94 -9.54 -20.77
C ILE A 323 -0.49 -9.92 -22.18
N LEU A 324 -0.55 -8.99 -23.12
CA LEU A 324 -0.18 -9.26 -24.52
C LEU A 324 1.31 -9.56 -24.69
N ALA A 325 2.16 -8.93 -23.89
CA ALA A 325 3.59 -9.18 -23.91
C ALA A 325 3.93 -10.61 -23.44
N GLU A 326 3.22 -11.10 -22.42
CA GLU A 326 3.41 -12.45 -21.89
C GLU A 326 2.95 -13.53 -22.87
N TYR A 327 1.77 -13.35 -23.48
CA TYR A 327 1.20 -14.31 -24.44
C TYR A 327 1.59 -13.99 -25.89
N ARG A 328 2.77 -13.40 -26.13
CA ARG A 328 3.22 -13.05 -27.49
C ARG A 328 3.19 -14.27 -28.41
N GLY A 329 2.41 -14.16 -29.48
CA GLY A 329 2.22 -15.23 -30.47
C GLY A 329 1.06 -16.18 -30.15
N GLU A 330 0.54 -16.17 -28.93
CA GLU A 330 -0.62 -16.95 -28.48
C GLU A 330 -1.86 -16.08 -28.28
N LEU A 331 -1.69 -14.77 -28.10
CA LEU A 331 -2.75 -13.79 -27.94
C LEU A 331 -2.46 -12.54 -28.79
N ALA A 332 -3.44 -12.12 -29.58
CA ALA A 332 -3.41 -10.87 -30.32
C ALA A 332 -4.12 -9.76 -29.54
N GLY A 333 -3.72 -8.51 -29.78
CA GLY A 333 -4.31 -7.33 -29.16
C GLY A 333 -5.04 -6.45 -30.16
N ALA A 334 -6.10 -5.78 -29.72
CA ALA A 334 -6.77 -4.73 -30.47
C ALA A 334 -7.24 -3.63 -29.52
N ALA A 335 -7.18 -2.37 -29.95
CA ALA A 335 -7.78 -1.26 -29.23
C ALA A 335 -8.87 -0.61 -30.10
N ILE A 336 -10.02 -0.30 -29.52
CA ILE A 336 -11.11 0.43 -30.16
C ILE A 336 -11.41 1.65 -29.32
N ASP A 337 -11.27 2.82 -29.92
CA ASP A 337 -11.78 4.07 -29.36
C ASP A 337 -13.27 4.16 -29.68
N ILE A 338 -14.11 4.16 -28.65
CA ILE A 338 -15.57 4.14 -28.81
C ILE A 338 -16.13 5.46 -29.36
N GLU A 339 -15.41 6.57 -29.21
CA GLU A 339 -15.80 7.88 -29.74
C GLU A 339 -15.48 7.98 -31.22
N GLN A 340 -14.37 7.40 -31.65
CA GLN A 340 -13.97 7.35 -33.06
C GLN A 340 -14.68 6.23 -33.84
N SER A 341 -15.10 5.17 -33.16
CA SER A 341 -15.81 4.02 -33.77
C SER A 341 -17.13 3.67 -33.06
N PRO A 342 -18.15 4.55 -33.04
CA PRO A 342 -19.39 4.32 -32.32
C PRO A 342 -20.17 3.09 -32.81
N SER A 343 -20.11 2.82 -34.11
CA SER A 343 -20.73 1.64 -34.72
C SER A 343 -20.09 0.33 -34.27
N ALA A 344 -18.78 0.32 -33.98
CA ALA A 344 -18.11 -0.83 -33.39
C ALA A 344 -18.53 -1.03 -31.93
N ALA A 345 -18.59 0.06 -31.15
CA ALA A 345 -19.09 0.00 -29.77
C ALA A 345 -20.52 -0.56 -29.71
N GLN A 346 -21.40 -0.11 -30.61
CA GLN A 346 -22.77 -0.61 -30.71
C GLN A 346 -22.83 -2.09 -31.11
N TYR A 347 -22.04 -2.52 -32.09
CA TYR A 347 -21.99 -3.91 -32.54
C TYR A 347 -21.58 -4.86 -31.42
N PHE A 348 -20.62 -4.47 -30.58
CA PHE A 348 -20.15 -5.26 -29.43
C PHE A 348 -20.95 -5.00 -28.14
N GLY A 349 -22.02 -4.21 -28.18
CA GLY A 349 -22.84 -3.89 -27.01
C GLY A 349 -22.07 -3.22 -25.88
N VAL A 350 -21.16 -2.29 -26.20
CA VAL A 350 -20.35 -1.58 -25.21
C VAL A 350 -21.13 -0.38 -24.68
N GLU A 351 -21.57 -0.47 -23.43
CA GLU A 351 -22.36 0.57 -22.75
C GLU A 351 -21.50 1.51 -21.89
N SER A 352 -20.30 1.09 -21.50
CA SER A 352 -19.37 1.87 -20.68
C SER A 352 -17.91 1.49 -20.94
N VAL A 353 -16.99 2.40 -20.61
CA VAL A 353 -15.53 2.17 -20.69
C VAL A 353 -14.90 2.22 -19.30
N PRO A 354 -13.81 1.47 -19.04
CA PRO A 354 -13.20 0.48 -19.94
C PRO A 354 -14.06 -0.79 -20.06
N THR A 355 -14.13 -1.35 -21.26
CA THR A 355 -14.66 -2.69 -21.51
C THR A 355 -13.59 -3.52 -22.21
N VAL A 356 -13.31 -4.73 -21.72
CA VAL A 356 -12.35 -5.64 -22.33
C VAL A 356 -13.07 -6.91 -22.77
N VAL A 357 -12.87 -7.32 -24.01
CA VAL A 357 -13.50 -8.52 -24.59
C VAL A 357 -12.43 -9.43 -25.17
N LEU A 358 -12.47 -10.72 -24.82
CA LEU A 358 -11.61 -11.75 -25.43
C LEU A 358 -12.44 -12.53 -26.45
N LEU A 359 -11.95 -12.57 -27.69
CA LEU A 359 -12.62 -13.20 -28.82
C LEU A 359 -11.75 -14.33 -29.39
N ASN A 360 -12.34 -15.46 -29.79
CA ASN A 360 -11.67 -16.48 -30.59
C ASN A 360 -12.53 -16.80 -31.82
N GLY A 361 -12.02 -16.58 -33.03
CA GLY A 361 -12.82 -16.77 -34.26
C GLY A 361 -14.11 -15.95 -34.31
N GLY A 362 -14.16 -14.80 -33.62
CA GLY A 362 -15.37 -13.97 -33.47
C GLY A 362 -16.35 -14.39 -32.37
N GLN A 363 -16.10 -15.52 -31.68
CA GLN A 363 -16.86 -15.92 -30.51
C GLN A 363 -16.33 -15.22 -29.24
N GLU A 364 -17.23 -14.65 -28.45
CA GLU A 364 -16.90 -14.07 -27.14
C GLU A 364 -16.62 -15.16 -26.11
N LEU A 365 -15.39 -15.17 -25.60
CA LEU A 365 -14.96 -16.09 -24.54
C LEU A 365 -14.98 -15.41 -23.16
N LEU A 366 -14.77 -14.10 -23.11
CA LEU A 366 -14.75 -13.31 -21.88
C LEU A 366 -15.14 -11.86 -22.16
N ARG A 367 -15.86 -11.27 -21.20
CA ARG A 367 -16.10 -9.83 -21.12
C ARG A 367 -15.89 -9.31 -19.71
N LEU A 368 -15.24 -8.15 -19.62
CA LEU A 368 -14.97 -7.42 -18.40
C LEU A 368 -15.47 -6.00 -18.55
N THR A 369 -16.34 -5.56 -17.64
CA THR A 369 -16.96 -4.23 -17.62
C THR A 369 -16.82 -3.61 -16.24
N GLY A 370 -17.01 -2.29 -16.12
CA GLY A 370 -17.15 -1.63 -14.81
C GLY A 370 -15.83 -1.39 -14.08
N SER A 371 -14.76 -1.05 -14.79
CA SER A 371 -13.43 -0.76 -14.21
C SER A 371 -12.86 -1.95 -13.41
N PRO A 372 -12.65 -3.11 -14.04
CA PRO A 372 -12.09 -4.28 -13.37
C PRO A 372 -10.71 -3.97 -12.79
N SER A 373 -10.39 -4.56 -11.63
CA SER A 373 -9.04 -4.43 -11.07
C SER A 373 -8.02 -5.09 -12.01
N PRO A 374 -6.76 -4.61 -12.06
CA PRO A 374 -5.69 -5.28 -12.80
C PRO A 374 -5.63 -6.78 -12.54
N THR A 375 -5.81 -7.17 -11.27
CA THR A 375 -5.89 -8.56 -10.81
C THR A 375 -6.98 -9.34 -11.52
N ASP A 376 -8.21 -8.82 -11.53
CA ASP A 376 -9.37 -9.50 -12.11
C ASP A 376 -9.21 -9.69 -13.62
N VAL A 377 -8.67 -8.68 -14.31
CA VAL A 377 -8.41 -8.77 -15.76
C VAL A 377 -7.43 -9.88 -16.06
N ILE A 378 -6.33 -9.93 -15.33
CA ILE A 378 -5.34 -11.00 -15.47
C ILE A 378 -5.99 -12.37 -15.19
N GLN A 379 -6.82 -12.48 -14.13
CA GLN A 379 -7.32 -13.78 -13.64
C GLN A 379 -8.16 -14.42 -14.71
N ARG A 380 -9.10 -13.62 -15.23
CA ARG A 380 -10.10 -14.12 -16.16
C ARG A 380 -9.52 -14.36 -17.55
N VAL A 381 -8.64 -13.50 -18.04
CA VAL A 381 -8.01 -13.68 -19.37
C VAL A 381 -7.12 -14.93 -19.37
N THR A 382 -6.24 -15.07 -18.38
CA THR A 382 -5.35 -16.24 -18.25
C THR A 382 -6.15 -17.54 -18.11
N ALA A 383 -7.21 -17.56 -17.30
CA ALA A 383 -8.01 -18.76 -17.09
C ALA A 383 -8.71 -19.25 -18.37
N VAL A 384 -9.13 -18.32 -19.24
CA VAL A 384 -9.74 -18.67 -20.54
C VAL A 384 -8.68 -19.19 -21.50
N LEU A 385 -7.53 -18.51 -21.61
CA LEU A 385 -6.46 -18.93 -22.50
C LEU A 385 -5.93 -20.33 -22.17
N GLN A 386 -5.76 -20.66 -20.89
CA GLN A 386 -5.33 -22.00 -20.48
C GLN A 386 -6.35 -23.11 -20.82
N LYS A 387 -7.66 -22.83 -20.79
CA LYS A 387 -8.70 -23.79 -21.17
C LYS A 387 -8.69 -24.08 -22.67
N GLU A 388 -8.47 -23.06 -23.49
CA GLU A 388 -8.36 -23.20 -24.95
C GLU A 388 -7.13 -24.04 -25.33
N SER A 389 -5.98 -23.83 -24.70
CA SER A 389 -4.75 -24.60 -24.98
C SER A 389 -4.85 -26.10 -24.67
N VAL A 390 -5.78 -26.53 -23.80
CA VAL A 390 -6.01 -27.94 -23.42
C VAL A 390 -7.02 -28.63 -24.34
N SER A 391 -7.76 -27.87 -25.16
CA SER A 391 -8.87 -28.36 -25.98
C SER A 391 -8.51 -28.61 -27.45
N VAL A 392 -7.23 -28.43 -27.83
CA VAL A 392 -6.69 -28.59 -29.20
C VAL A 392 -5.94 -29.91 -29.36
#